data_AF-A0AAV6VLC2-F1
#
_entry.id   AF-A0AAV6VLC2-F1
#
_cell.length_a   1.000
_cell.length_b   1.000
_cell.length_c   1.000
_cell.angle_alpha   90.00
_cell.angle_beta   90.00
_cell.angle_gamma   90.00
#
_symmetry.space_group_name_H-M   'P 1'
#
loop_
_entity.id
_entity.type
_entity.pdbx_description
1 polymer ?
#
loop_
_entity_poly.entity_id
_entity_poly.type
_entity_poly.pdbx_seq_one_letter_code
_entity_poly.pdbx_strand_id
1 'polypeptide(L)'
;MGRKKKKLSKPWCWYCNREFDDEQILIQHQKAKHFKCSICHKKLFTGPGLAIHCMQVHKETIDKVPHALPHRNSIDIEIYGIEGIPEQDLIQHEKQGSYNGNSDGNPHNTDSRTDKMAINY
;
A
#
# COMPACT_ATOMS: atom_id res chain seq x y z
N MET A 1 34.36 -23.62 -3.60
CA MET A 1 33.02 -23.36 -3.03
C MET A 1 32.64 -21.91 -3.29
N GLY A 2 31.85 -21.64 -4.34
CA GLY A 2 31.42 -20.29 -4.70
C GLY A 2 30.34 -19.81 -3.73
N ARG A 3 30.61 -18.73 -3.00
CA ARG A 3 29.62 -18.03 -2.18
C ARG A 3 28.53 -17.49 -3.11
N LYS A 4 27.39 -18.17 -3.19
CA LYS A 4 26.19 -17.61 -3.83
C LYS A 4 25.86 -16.32 -3.07
N LYS A 5 26.15 -15.16 -3.68
CA LYS A 5 25.61 -13.87 -3.23
C LYS A 5 24.11 -14.06 -3.17
N LYS A 6 23.51 -14.01 -1.98
CA LYS A 6 22.06 -13.87 -1.84
C LYS A 6 21.70 -12.66 -2.69
N LYS A 7 20.91 -12.85 -3.76
CA LYS A 7 20.31 -11.71 -4.46
C LYS A 7 19.57 -10.96 -3.36
N LEU A 8 19.99 -9.74 -3.04
CA LEU A 8 19.16 -8.85 -2.25
C LEU A 8 17.86 -8.71 -3.05
N SER A 9 16.80 -9.34 -2.56
CA SER A 9 15.49 -9.22 -3.19
C SER A 9 15.11 -7.75 -3.15
N LYS A 10 14.59 -7.25 -4.27
CA LYS A 10 14.11 -5.88 -4.33
C LYS A 10 12.97 -5.72 -3.30
N PRO A 11 12.95 -4.63 -2.52
CA PRO A 11 11.86 -4.37 -1.60
C PRO A 11 10.54 -4.30 -2.38
N TRP A 12 9.48 -4.85 -1.80
CA TRP A 12 8.17 -4.96 -2.47
C TRP A 12 7.05 -4.66 -1.49
N CYS A 13 5.91 -4.21 -2.02
CA CYS A 13 4.76 -3.87 -1.20
C CYS A 13 3.85 -5.07 -0.99
N TRP A 14 3.72 -5.52 0.25
CA TRP A 14 2.83 -6.62 0.62
C TRP A 14 1.36 -6.42 0.18
N TYR A 15 0.87 -5.18 0.28
CA TYR A 15 -0.52 -4.86 -0.04
C TYR A 15 -0.85 -4.90 -1.54
N CYS A 16 0.09 -4.59 -2.43
CA CYS A 16 -0.19 -4.47 -3.87
C CYS A 16 0.82 -5.15 -4.81
N ASN A 17 1.77 -5.92 -4.26
CA ASN A 17 2.81 -6.66 -4.97
C ASN A 17 3.67 -5.82 -5.93
N ARG A 18 3.77 -4.51 -5.71
CA ARG A 18 4.69 -3.66 -6.49
C ARG A 18 6.10 -3.76 -5.95
N GLU A 19 7.07 -3.88 -6.84
CA GLU A 19 8.50 -3.86 -6.53
C GLU A 19 9.03 -2.42 -6.54
N PHE A 20 10.04 -2.16 -5.73
CA PHE A 20 10.70 -0.87 -5.59
C PHE A 20 12.21 -1.08 -5.56
N ASP A 21 12.97 -0.07 -5.95
CA ASP A 21 14.44 -0.14 -5.91
C ASP A 21 15.01 0.17 -4.52
N ASP A 22 14.24 0.88 -3.68
CA ASP A 22 14.64 1.31 -2.34
C ASP A 22 13.48 1.11 -1.34
N GLU A 23 13.82 0.68 -0.13
CA GLU A 23 12.89 0.55 0.98
C GLU A 23 12.26 1.90 1.35
N GLN A 24 12.99 3.00 1.24
CA GLN A 24 12.44 4.34 1.51
C GLN A 24 11.32 4.70 0.52
N ILE A 25 11.48 4.33 -0.75
CA ILE A 25 10.46 4.54 -1.78
C ILE A 25 9.25 3.63 -1.52
N LEU A 26 9.48 2.38 -1.12
CA LEU A 26 8.42 1.46 -0.69
C LEU A 26 7.62 2.04 0.49
N ILE A 27 8.29 2.55 1.53
CA ILE A 27 7.64 3.16 2.69
C ILE A 27 6.82 4.38 2.25
N GLN A 28 7.37 5.24 1.40
CA GLN A 28 6.64 6.40 0.87
C GLN A 28 5.39 5.97 0.07
N HIS A 29 5.50 4.91 -0.72
CA HIS A 29 4.39 4.31 -1.45
C HIS A 29 3.29 3.80 -0.50
N GLN A 30 3.66 3.02 0.52
CA GLN A 30 2.73 2.52 1.53
C GLN A 30 1.95 3.67 2.18
N LYS A 31 2.64 4.73 2.61
CA LYS A 31 2.04 5.94 3.20
C LYS A 31 1.09 6.67 2.25
N ALA A 32 1.45 6.77 0.97
CA ALA A 32 0.68 7.53 -0.01
C ALA A 32 -0.54 6.77 -0.54
N LYS A 33 -0.45 5.43 -0.67
CA LYS A 33 -1.47 4.60 -1.32
C LYS A 33 -2.33 3.81 -0.33
N HIS A 34 -1.73 3.23 0.71
CA HIS A 34 -2.41 2.31 1.62
C HIS A 34 -2.77 2.97 2.95
N PHE A 35 -1.91 3.84 3.47
CA PHE A 35 -2.09 4.48 4.77
C PHE A 35 -2.53 5.94 4.67
N LYS A 36 -3.30 6.27 3.63
CA LYS A 36 -3.90 7.60 3.45
C LYS A 36 -5.34 7.58 3.92
N CYS A 37 -5.67 8.43 4.89
CA CYS A 37 -7.06 8.62 5.31
C CYS A 37 -7.90 9.12 4.12
N SER A 38 -9.04 8.49 3.88
CA SER A 38 -9.98 8.90 2.82
C SER A 38 -10.65 10.24 3.13
N ILE A 39 -10.77 10.60 4.41
CA ILE A 39 -11.55 11.76 4.88
C ILE A 39 -10.69 13.02 4.92
N CYS A 40 -9.59 13.01 5.68
CA CYS A 40 -8.72 14.18 5.83
C CYS A 40 -7.41 14.10 5.04
N HIS A 41 -7.21 13.03 4.27
CA HIS A 41 -5.99 12.81 3.46
C HIS A 41 -4.67 12.78 4.25
N LYS A 42 -4.73 12.68 5.59
CA LYS A 42 -3.57 12.47 6.45
C LYS A 42 -2.92 11.13 6.10
N LYS A 43 -1.59 11.16 5.97
CA LYS A 43 -0.77 9.96 5.75
C LYS A 43 -0.27 9.43 7.08
N LEU A 44 -0.53 8.15 7.34
CA LEU A 44 -0.09 7.42 8.52
C LEU A 44 1.00 6.42 8.12
N PHE A 45 1.58 5.70 9.08
CA PHE A 45 2.71 4.81 8.84
C PHE A 45 2.35 3.32 8.85
N THR A 46 1.26 2.93 9.50
CA THR A 46 0.84 1.54 9.68
C THR A 46 -0.67 1.39 9.52
N GLY A 47 -1.12 0.15 9.28
CA GLY A 47 -2.53 -0.23 9.23
C GLY A 47 -3.28 0.16 10.51
N PRO A 48 -2.85 -0.29 11.71
CA PRO A 48 -3.53 0.04 12.96
C PRO A 48 -3.53 1.55 13.22
N GLY A 49 -2.45 2.25 12.87
CA GLY A 49 -2.38 3.70 12.98
C GLY A 49 -3.43 4.42 12.11
N LEU A 50 -3.74 3.90 10.91
CA LEU A 50 -4.82 4.40 10.07
C LEU A 50 -6.19 4.12 10.69
N ALA A 51 -6.43 2.90 11.19
CA ALA A 51 -7.70 2.54 11.84
C ALA A 51 -7.98 3.43 13.06
N ILE A 52 -7.00 3.56 13.96
CA ILE A 52 -7.09 4.39 15.17
C ILE A 52 -7.34 5.85 14.79
N HIS A 53 -6.63 6.37 13.78
CA HIS A 53 -6.84 7.74 13.31
C HIS A 53 -8.29 7.97 12.85
N CYS A 54 -8.84 7.07 12.05
CA CYS A 54 -10.22 7.20 11.57
C CYS A 54 -11.23 7.10 12.71
N MET A 55 -11.02 6.17 13.64
CA MET A 55 -11.89 5.98 14.80
C MET A 55 -11.85 7.19 15.75
N GLN A 56 -10.67 7.75 16.02
CA GLN A 56 -10.51 8.83 16.99
C GLN A 56 -10.92 10.19 16.43
N VAL A 57 -10.47 10.51 15.22
CA VAL A 57 -10.64 11.84 14.61
C VAL A 57 -11.96 11.96 13.86
N HIS A 58 -12.38 10.89 13.18
CA HIS A 58 -13.56 10.90 12.31
C HIS A 58 -14.73 10.10 12.85
N LYS A 59 -14.54 9.34 13.93
CA LYS A 59 -15.54 8.40 14.48
C LYS A 59 -15.98 7.33 13.48
N GLU A 60 -15.09 7.01 12.54
CA GLU A 60 -15.28 6.00 11.49
C GLU A 60 -14.41 4.77 11.76
N THR A 61 -14.97 3.58 11.62
CA THR A 61 -14.24 2.31 11.77
C THR A 61 -13.80 1.81 10.41
N ILE A 62 -12.53 1.40 10.31
CA ILE A 62 -11.96 0.80 9.10
C ILE A 62 -11.46 -0.60 9.45
N ASP A 63 -12.00 -1.61 8.78
CA ASP A 63 -11.63 -3.01 9.01
C ASP A 63 -10.59 -3.52 8.01
N LYS A 64 -10.35 -2.76 6.92
CA LYS A 64 -9.50 -3.18 5.80
C LYS A 64 -8.67 -2.03 5.25
N VAL A 65 -7.42 -2.33 4.91
CA VAL A 65 -6.52 -1.37 4.25
C VAL A 65 -7.02 -1.08 2.82
N PRO A 66 -7.21 0.19 2.44
CA PRO A 66 -7.68 0.55 1.11
C PRO A 66 -6.62 0.25 0.03
N HIS A 67 -7.09 -0.02 -1.19
CA HIS A 67 -6.27 -0.31 -2.37
C HIS A 67 -5.31 -1.50 -2.22
N ALA A 68 -5.54 -2.36 -1.24
CA ALA A 68 -4.80 -3.60 -1.03
C ALA A 68 -5.49 -4.78 -1.72
N LEU A 69 -4.72 -5.86 -1.97
CA LEU A 69 -5.25 -7.11 -2.49
C LEU A 69 -6.30 -7.69 -1.51
N PRO A 70 -7.37 -8.33 -2.00
CA PRO A 70 -8.45 -8.84 -1.13
C PRO A 70 -7.99 -9.81 -0.03
N HIS A 71 -6.90 -10.54 -0.28
CA HIS A 71 -6.29 -11.51 0.63
C HIS A 71 -5.14 -10.93 1.48
N ARG A 72 -4.77 -9.65 1.27
CA ARG A 72 -3.69 -8.95 1.97
C ARG A 72 -4.11 -7.54 2.38
N ASN A 73 -5.33 -7.40 2.87
CA ASN A 73 -5.92 -6.11 3.29
C ASN A 73 -6.15 -6.01 4.80
N SER A 74 -5.63 -6.96 5.58
CA SER A 74 -5.77 -6.93 7.03
C SER A 74 -5.12 -5.68 7.61
N ILE A 75 -5.85 -5.01 8.52
CA ILE A 75 -5.39 -3.80 9.20
C ILE A 75 -4.60 -4.11 10.47
N ASP A 76 -4.68 -5.34 10.98
CA ASP A 76 -4.05 -5.77 12.23
C ASP A 76 -2.56 -6.10 12.05
N ILE A 77 -2.11 -6.32 10.81
CA ILE A 77 -0.71 -6.65 10.51
C ILE A 77 0.09 -5.35 10.40
N GLU A 78 1.05 -5.19 11.31
CA GLU A 78 1.96 -4.05 11.34
C GLU A 78 3.12 -4.27 10.37
N ILE A 79 2.97 -3.74 9.15
CA ILE A 79 4.01 -3.78 8.11
C ILE A 79 4.62 -2.39 7.96
N TYR A 80 5.95 -2.32 8.04
CA TYR A 80 6.73 -1.12 7.80
C TYR A 80 7.86 -1.44 6.81
N GLY A 81 7.76 -0.94 5.57
CA GLY A 81 8.69 -1.37 4.51
C GLY A 81 8.53 -2.87 4.25
N ILE A 82 9.62 -3.63 4.43
CA ILE A 82 9.60 -5.10 4.37
C ILE A 82 9.53 -5.76 5.75
N GLU A 83 9.66 -4.99 6.83
CA GLU A 83 9.54 -5.47 8.20
C GLU A 83 8.07 -5.75 8.55
N GLY A 84 7.82 -6.86 9.25
CA GLY A 84 6.48 -7.27 9.67
C GLY A 84 5.68 -8.09 8.64
N ILE A 85 6.25 -8.35 7.45
CA ILE A 85 5.62 -9.25 6.47
C ILE A 85 5.64 -10.70 7.00
N PRO A 86 4.50 -11.42 7.01
CA PRO A 86 4.46 -12.83 7.40
C PRO A 86 5.42 -13.69 6.58
N GLU A 87 6.14 -14.61 7.24
CA GLU A 87 7.18 -15.45 6.61
C GLU A 87 6.62 -16.28 5.44
N GLN A 88 5.37 -16.75 5.55
CA GLN A 88 4.69 -17.48 4.48
C GLN A 88 4.59 -16.65 3.18
N ASP A 89 4.29 -15.36 3.29
CA ASP A 89 4.18 -14.46 2.15
C ASP A 89 5.55 -14.09 1.58
N LEU A 90 6.59 -13.99 2.42
CA LEU A 90 7.97 -13.80 1.96
C LEU A 90 8.42 -14.98 1.09
N ILE A 91 8.25 -16.21 1.59
CA ILE A 91 8.62 -17.44 0.86
C ILE A 91 7.82 -17.54 -0.45
N GLN A 92 6.52 -17.22 -0.41
CA GLN A 92 5.67 -17.27 -1.60
C GLN A 92 6.10 -16.24 -2.64
N HIS A 93 6.46 -15.02 -2.21
CA HIS A 93 6.95 -13.97 -3.09
C HIS A 93 8.31 -14.34 -3.71
N GLU A 94 9.23 -14.93 -2.94
CA GLU A 94 10.51 -15.42 -3.49
C GLU A 94 10.32 -16.50 -4.57
N LYS A 95 9.33 -17.37 -4.41
CA LYS A 95 8.97 -18.37 -5.43
C LYS A 95 8.32 -17.74 -6.68
N GLN A 96 7.55 -16.68 -6.51
CA GLN A 96 6.82 -16.00 -7.58
C GLN A 96 7.64 -14.93 -8.33
N GLY A 97 8.61 -14.30 -7.66
CA GLY A 97 9.49 -13.25 -8.20
C GLY A 97 10.42 -13.69 -9.35
N SER A 98 10.32 -14.94 -9.81
CA SER A 98 10.91 -15.38 -11.08
C SER A 98 10.00 -15.16 -12.30
N TYR A 99 8.73 -14.71 -12.15
CA TYR A 99 7.75 -14.77 -13.24
C TYR A 99 7.06 -13.45 -13.65
N ASN A 100 7.00 -12.38 -12.84
CA ASN A 100 6.10 -11.24 -13.11
C ASN A 100 6.80 -9.87 -13.17
N GLY A 101 7.42 -9.57 -14.33
CA GLY A 101 7.63 -8.19 -14.77
C GLY A 101 6.42 -7.73 -15.60
N ASN A 102 5.91 -6.53 -15.31
CA ASN A 102 4.79 -5.81 -15.96
C ASN A 102 3.38 -6.05 -15.44
N SER A 103 2.92 -5.13 -14.59
CA SER A 103 1.55 -4.61 -14.69
C SER A 103 1.46 -3.22 -14.06
N ASP A 104 1.92 -2.21 -14.80
CA ASP A 104 1.60 -0.80 -14.57
C ASP A 104 0.12 -0.54 -14.88
N GLY A 105 -0.75 -0.94 -13.96
CA GLY A 105 -2.14 -0.47 -13.92
C GLY A 105 -2.18 0.91 -13.24
N ASN A 106 -2.15 1.97 -14.05
CA ASN A 106 -2.51 3.32 -13.64
C ASN A 106 -4.00 3.54 -13.91
N PRO A 107 -4.91 3.53 -12.91
CA PRO A 107 -6.19 4.19 -13.07
C PRO A 107 -5.99 5.66 -12.69
N HIS A 108 -5.75 6.47 -13.71
CA HIS A 108 -5.83 7.91 -13.58
C HIS A 108 -7.26 8.27 -13.16
N ASN A 109 -7.36 8.89 -11.99
CA ASN A 109 -8.55 9.40 -11.36
C ASN A 109 -9.27 10.40 -12.28
N THR A 110 -10.51 10.11 -12.69
CA THR A 110 -11.43 11.11 -13.24
C THR A 110 -12.39 11.54 -12.13
N ASP A 111 -11.93 12.47 -11.29
CA ASP A 111 -12.78 13.07 -10.27
C ASP A 111 -13.86 13.95 -10.93
N SER A 112 -15.09 13.69 -10.51
CA SER A 112 -16.31 14.31 -10.99
C SER A 112 -16.49 15.66 -10.29
N ARG A 113 -16.21 16.77 -10.99
CA ARG A 113 -16.62 18.11 -10.53
C ARG A 113 -17.98 18.47 -11.11
N THR A 114 -19.03 18.12 -10.39
CA THR A 114 -20.30 18.85 -10.44
C THR A 114 -20.14 20.13 -9.62
N ASP A 115 -20.00 21.29 -10.26
CA ASP A 115 -20.28 22.59 -9.62
C ASP A 115 -20.97 23.55 -10.60
N LYS A 116 -22.30 23.45 -10.58
CA LYS A 116 -23.28 24.53 -10.65
C LYS A 116 -22.75 25.96 -10.34
N MET A 117 -22.47 26.76 -11.37
CA MET A 117 -22.56 28.22 -11.26
C MET A 117 -23.16 28.85 -12.53
N ALA A 118 -24.43 29.25 -12.37
CA ALA A 118 -25.03 30.53 -12.75
C ALA A 118 -24.45 31.38 -13.92
N ILE A 119 -25.35 31.69 -14.86
CA ILE A 119 -25.70 33.04 -15.39
C ILE A 119 -24.98 33.60 -16.66
N ASN A 120 -25.87 34.04 -17.58
CA ASN A 120 -25.79 35.04 -18.66
C ASN A 120 -25.14 34.69 -20.01
N TYR A 121 -25.98 34.44 -21.02
CA TYR A 121 -26.46 35.48 -21.96
C TYR A 121 -27.77 35.03 -22.63
#